data_AF-J5JAJ8-F1
#
_entry.id   AF-J5JAJ8-F1
#
_cell.length_a   1.000
_cell.length_b   1.000
_cell.length_c   1.000
_cell.angle_alpha   90.00
_cell.angle_beta   90.00
_cell.angle_gamma   90.00
#
_symmetry.space_group_name_H-M   'P 1'
#
loop_
_entity.id
_entity.type
_entity.pdbx_description
1 polymer ?
#
loop_
_entity_poly.entity_id
_entity_poly.type
_entity_poly.pdbx_seq_one_letter_code
_entity_poly.pdbx_strand_id
1 'polypeptide(L)'
;MAILDIAAGFAWELAAYTSLACWVVYAVCLGFYRLWYSPIAHLPGPKLAALTQYYEFYYDIVLGGQYTFRIVEMHKEYGPVVRISPWEVHVSDHDFHSELYAGPHRRRHKWLFWAKQFGAPLVWRLLTTTITDSAVPL
;
A
#
# COMPACT_ATOMS: atom_id res chain seq x y z
N MET A 1 -6.99 -42.96 28.37
CA MET A 1 -6.43 -41.62 28.65
C MET A 1 -5.20 -41.40 27.76
N ALA A 2 -4.05 -42.03 28.02
CA ALA A 2 -2.79 -41.80 27.27
C ALA A 2 -2.86 -41.92 25.73
N ILE A 3 -3.62 -42.89 25.17
CA ILE A 3 -3.72 -43.08 23.71
C ILE A 3 -4.49 -41.93 23.04
N LEU A 4 -5.49 -41.36 23.71
CA LEU A 4 -6.26 -40.24 23.19
C LEU A 4 -5.43 -38.94 23.20
N ASP A 5 -4.59 -38.76 24.21
CA ASP A 5 -3.70 -37.60 24.33
C ASP A 5 -2.61 -37.61 23.23
N ILE A 6 -2.04 -38.79 22.94
CA ILE A 6 -1.05 -38.98 21.86
C ILE A 6 -1.69 -38.72 20.49
N ALA A 7 -2.89 -39.25 20.25
CA ALA A 7 -3.62 -39.03 18.99
C ALA A 7 -4.01 -37.55 18.79
N ALA A 8 -4.42 -36.86 19.85
CA ALA A 8 -4.74 -35.44 19.81
C ALA A 8 -3.51 -34.57 19.49
N GLY A 9 -2.35 -34.89 20.06
CA GLY A 9 -1.09 -34.20 19.74
C GLY A 9 -0.71 -34.31 18.26
N PHE A 10 -0.81 -35.51 17.69
CA PHE A 10 -0.54 -35.73 16.26
C PHE A 10 -1.48 -34.94 15.33
N ALA A 11 -2.76 -34.81 15.71
CA ALA A 11 -3.73 -34.02 14.94
C ALA A 11 -3.40 -32.52 14.92
N TRP A 12 -2.89 -31.96 16.02
CA TRP A 12 -2.50 -30.55 16.10
C TRP A 12 -1.23 -30.22 15.34
N GLU A 13 -0.26 -31.13 15.31
CA GLU A 13 0.92 -31.00 14.47
C GLU A 13 0.52 -30.93 12.99
N LEU A 14 -0.33 -31.87 12.53
CA LEU A 14 -0.82 -31.86 11.15
C LEU A 14 -1.66 -30.61 10.83
N ALA A 15 -2.47 -30.13 11.77
CA ALA A 15 -3.21 -28.88 11.64
C ALA A 15 -2.25 -27.66 11.53
N ALA A 16 -1.17 -27.65 12.31
CA ALA A 16 -0.15 -26.60 12.24
C ALA A 16 0.58 -26.62 10.90
N TYR A 17 1.00 -27.79 10.41
CA TYR A 17 1.66 -27.91 9.10
C TYR A 17 0.75 -27.52 7.94
N THR A 18 -0.51 -27.95 7.96
CA THR A 18 -1.47 -27.61 6.91
C THR A 18 -1.83 -26.13 6.93
N SER A 19 -2.00 -25.52 8.10
CA SER A 19 -2.23 -24.07 8.21
C SER A 19 -1.04 -23.24 7.73
N LEU A 20 0.19 -23.65 8.07
CA LEU A 20 1.42 -23.03 7.57
C LEU A 20 1.52 -23.15 6.04
N ALA A 21 1.27 -24.34 5.49
CA ALA A 21 1.28 -24.58 4.06
C ALA A 21 0.24 -23.71 3.33
N CYS A 22 -1.00 -23.65 3.83
CA CYS A 22 -2.04 -22.77 3.30
C CYS A 22 -1.64 -21.30 3.33
N TRP A 23 -1.02 -20.84 4.42
CA TRP A 23 -0.54 -19.47 4.54
C TRP A 23 0.57 -19.15 3.53
N VAL A 24 1.54 -20.06 3.35
CA VAL A 24 2.62 -19.91 2.35
C VAL A 24 2.04 -19.86 0.94
N VAL A 25 1.12 -20.78 0.60
CA VAL A 25 0.45 -20.79 -0.72
C VAL A 25 -0.31 -19.49 -0.94
N TYR A 26 -1.06 -19.02 0.06
CA TYR A 26 -1.76 -17.73 -0.02
C TYR A 26 -0.81 -16.56 -0.25
N ALA A 27 0.31 -16.50 0.49
CA ALA A 27 1.31 -15.44 0.34
C ALA A 27 1.95 -15.43 -1.06
N VAL A 28 2.28 -16.61 -1.59
CA VAL A 28 2.84 -16.77 -2.93
C VAL A 28 1.82 -16.36 -4.00
N CYS A 29 0.58 -16.85 -3.93
CA CYS A 29 -0.50 -16.47 -4.84
C CYS A 29 -0.76 -14.96 -4.82
N LEU A 30 -0.77 -14.35 -3.62
CA LEU A 30 -0.92 -12.91 -3.45
C LEU A 30 0.25 -12.13 -4.08
N GLY A 31 1.47 -12.62 -3.92
CA GLY A 31 2.66 -12.03 -4.56
C GLY A 31 2.58 -12.04 -6.08
N PHE A 32 2.18 -13.19 -6.68
CA PHE A 32 1.95 -13.29 -8.12
C PHE A 32 0.84 -12.37 -8.60
N TYR A 33 -0.28 -12.31 -7.88
CA TYR A 33 -1.39 -11.42 -8.20
C TYR A 33 -0.95 -9.94 -8.23
N ARG A 34 -0.19 -9.49 -7.22
CA ARG A 34 0.30 -8.11 -7.14
C ARG A 34 1.31 -7.73 -8.22
N LEU A 35 2.11 -8.71 -8.65
CA LEU A 35 3.17 -8.48 -9.63
C LEU A 35 2.63 -8.51 -11.08
N TRP A 36 1.68 -9.39 -11.39
CA TRP A 36 1.21 -9.62 -12.77
C TRP A 36 -0.21 -9.13 -13.06
N TYR A 37 -1.15 -9.33 -12.12
CA TYR A 37 -2.56 -9.00 -12.32
C TYR A 37 -2.96 -7.62 -11.80
N SER A 38 -2.03 -6.89 -11.20
CA SER A 38 -2.27 -5.50 -10.81
C SER A 38 -2.41 -4.63 -12.07
N PRO A 39 -3.39 -3.71 -12.12
CA PRO A 39 -3.49 -2.74 -13.23
C PRO A 39 -2.22 -1.87 -13.36
N ILE A 40 -1.41 -1.79 -12.31
CA ILE A 40 -0.19 -0.99 -12.21
C ILE A 40 1.07 -1.83 -12.56
N ALA A 41 0.92 -3.09 -12.96
CA ALA A 41 2.04 -4.00 -13.25
C ALA A 41 2.88 -3.59 -14.47
N HIS A 42 2.31 -2.81 -15.40
CA HIS A 42 3.00 -2.35 -16.60
C HIS A 42 4.03 -1.24 -16.34
N LEU A 43 4.01 -0.63 -15.15
CA LEU A 43 4.95 0.44 -14.80
C LEU A 43 6.31 -0.12 -14.38
N PRO A 44 7.41 0.51 -14.81
CA PRO A 44 8.75 0.05 -14.47
C PRO A 44 9.07 0.31 -12.99
N GLY A 45 9.85 -0.58 -12.38
CA GLY A 45 10.30 -0.43 -10.98
C GLY A 45 10.88 -1.72 -10.39
N PRO A 46 11.45 -1.65 -9.16
CA PRO A 46 12.03 -2.80 -8.50
C PRO A 46 10.95 -3.84 -8.18
N LYS A 47 11.19 -5.10 -8.55
CA LYS A 47 10.25 -6.21 -8.29
C LYS A 47 9.92 -6.38 -6.81
N LEU A 48 10.87 -6.08 -5.91
CA LEU A 48 10.67 -6.13 -4.46
C LEU A 48 9.69 -5.05 -3.97
N ALA A 49 9.79 -3.84 -4.52
CA ALA A 49 8.87 -2.73 -4.24
C ALA A 49 7.47 -3.01 -4.81
N ALA A 50 7.40 -3.68 -5.97
CA ALA A 50 6.13 -4.11 -6.56
C ALA A 50 5.43 -5.25 -5.77
N LEU A 51 6.19 -6.08 -5.05
CA LEU A 51 5.67 -7.23 -4.31
C LEU A 51 5.15 -6.82 -2.91
N THR A 52 5.92 -6.01 -2.19
CA THR A 52 5.67 -5.71 -0.77
C THR A 52 6.10 -4.30 -0.38
N GLN A 53 5.34 -3.68 0.52
CA GLN A 53 5.72 -2.40 1.17
C GLN A 53 6.94 -2.55 2.10
N TYR A 54 7.46 -3.76 2.30
CA TYR A 54 8.67 -3.98 3.10
C TYR A 54 9.91 -3.33 2.49
N TYR A 55 9.94 -3.11 1.17
CA TYR A 55 11.03 -2.39 0.53
C TYR A 55 11.13 -0.95 1.07
N GLU A 56 10.02 -0.21 1.04
CA GLU A 56 9.89 1.12 1.63
C GLU A 56 10.20 1.11 3.14
N PHE A 57 9.59 0.19 3.89
CA PHE A 57 9.81 0.05 5.34
C PHE A 57 11.29 -0.13 5.69
N TYR A 58 12.04 -0.92 4.92
CA TYR A 58 13.46 -1.14 5.15
C TYR A 58 14.25 0.16 5.02
N TYR A 59 14.06 0.92 3.94
CA TYR A 59 14.80 2.17 3.75
C TYR A 59 14.34 3.30 4.69
N ASP A 60 13.07 3.32 5.08
CA ASP A 60 12.56 4.37 5.96
C ASP A 60 12.83 4.09 7.43
N ILE A 61 12.58 2.87 7.92
CA ILE A 61 12.69 2.57 9.35
C ILE A 61 14.05 2.01 9.72
N VAL A 62 14.62 1.12 8.89
CA VAL A 62 15.91 0.48 9.21
C VAL A 62 17.08 1.38 8.84
N LEU A 63 17.01 2.05 7.67
CA LEU A 63 18.07 2.96 7.21
C LEU A 63 17.83 4.44 7.60
N GLY A 64 16.76 4.76 8.33
CA GLY A 64 16.51 6.10 8.84
C GLY A 64 16.10 7.12 7.77
N GLY A 65 15.07 6.80 6.99
CA GLY A 65 14.43 7.73 6.05
C GLY A 65 15.16 7.91 4.73
N GLN A 66 15.94 6.91 4.29
CA GLN A 66 16.72 7.00 3.06
C GLN A 66 15.89 6.70 1.80
N TYR A 67 14.59 6.40 1.93
CA TYR A 67 13.80 5.94 0.81
C TYR A 67 13.62 7.00 -0.27
N THR A 68 13.49 8.28 0.11
CA THR A 68 13.42 9.40 -0.84
C THR A 68 14.62 9.46 -1.77
N PHE A 69 15.84 9.27 -1.26
CA PHE A 69 17.04 9.25 -2.09
C PHE A 69 17.06 8.03 -3.01
N ARG A 70 16.60 6.88 -2.49
CA ARG A 70 16.47 5.67 -3.30
C ARG A 70 15.47 5.86 -4.43
N ILE A 71 14.37 6.58 -4.21
CA ILE A 71 13.38 6.92 -5.25
C ILE A 71 14.02 7.77 -6.36
N VAL A 72 14.87 8.75 -6.00
CA VAL A 72 15.60 9.55 -6.99
C VAL A 72 16.52 8.68 -7.83
N GLU A 73 17.23 7.72 -7.24
CA GLU A 73 18.04 6.74 -7.97
C GLU A 73 17.19 5.86 -8.90
N MET A 74 16.03 5.40 -8.42
CA MET A 74 15.12 4.61 -9.24
C MET A 74 14.60 5.41 -10.44
N HIS A 75 14.33 6.71 -10.30
CA HIS A 75 13.95 7.56 -11.43
C HIS A 75 15.07 7.70 -12.47
N LYS A 76 16.33 7.67 -12.06
CA LYS A 76 17.47 7.67 -12.98
C LYS A 76 17.58 6.36 -13.76
N GLU A 77 17.19 5.24 -13.17
CA GLU A 77 17.30 3.90 -13.76
C GLU A 77 16.08 3.53 -14.62
N TYR A 78 14.87 3.75 -14.09
CA TYR A 78 13.60 3.29 -14.68
C TYR A 78 12.82 4.38 -15.43
N GLY A 79 13.20 5.66 -15.26
CA GLY A 79 12.59 6.79 -15.96
C GLY A 79 11.64 7.62 -15.09
N PRO A 80 10.84 8.51 -15.69
CA PRO A 80 10.08 9.54 -14.96
C PRO A 80 8.90 9.01 -14.14
N VAL A 81 8.43 7.78 -14.41
CA VAL A 81 7.31 7.15 -13.70
C VAL A 81 7.80 5.81 -13.17
N VAL A 82 7.80 5.64 -11.85
CA VAL A 82 8.35 4.45 -11.19
C VAL A 82 7.37 3.93 -10.16
N ARG A 83 7.19 2.60 -10.13
CA ARG A 83 6.42 1.94 -9.09
C ARG A 83 7.25 1.79 -7.81
N ILE A 84 6.83 2.46 -6.74
CA ILE A 84 7.51 2.47 -5.43
C ILE A 84 6.86 1.54 -4.40
N SER A 85 5.58 1.20 -4.57
CA SER A 85 4.86 0.30 -3.65
C SER A 85 3.87 -0.54 -4.46
N PRO A 86 3.29 -1.62 -3.92
CA PRO A 86 2.36 -2.42 -4.70
C PRO A 86 1.10 -1.64 -5.11
N TRP A 87 0.76 -0.58 -4.38
CA TRP A 87 -0.37 0.33 -4.59
C TRP A 87 0.03 1.77 -4.94
N GLU A 88 1.33 2.10 -4.94
CA GLU A 88 1.79 3.49 -5.14
C GLU A 88 2.81 3.61 -6.28
N VAL A 89 2.71 4.73 -6.97
CA VAL A 89 3.56 5.11 -8.08
C VAL A 89 4.09 6.50 -7.81
N HIS A 90 5.39 6.68 -8.01
CA HIS A 90 6.04 7.97 -7.94
C HIS A 90 6.27 8.50 -9.35
N VAL A 91 5.93 9.77 -9.55
CA VAL A 91 6.04 10.46 -10.84
C VAL A 91 6.91 11.70 -10.64
N SER A 92 8.01 11.77 -11.38
CA SER A 92 8.96 12.90 -11.40
C SER A 92 8.87 13.71 -12.70
N ASP A 93 7.77 13.58 -13.43
CA ASP A 93 7.52 14.32 -14.67
C ASP A 93 6.95 15.71 -14.37
N HIS A 94 7.54 16.74 -14.98
CA HIS A 94 7.10 18.12 -14.84
C HIS A 94 5.72 18.34 -15.46
N ASP A 95 5.44 17.73 -16.60
CA ASP A 95 4.17 17.93 -17.31
C ASP A 95 2.99 17.36 -16.53
N PHE A 96 3.22 16.26 -15.81
CA PHE A 96 2.24 15.60 -14.96
C PHE A 96 1.96 16.36 -13.64
N HIS A 97 2.83 17.30 -13.25
CA HIS A 97 2.68 18.06 -12.00
C HIS A 97 1.36 18.85 -11.97
N SER A 98 0.95 19.42 -13.11
CA SER A 98 -0.31 20.18 -13.22
C SER A 98 -1.55 19.31 -13.01
N GLU A 99 -1.48 18.01 -13.34
CA GLU A 99 -2.55 17.05 -13.17
C GLU A 99 -2.57 16.44 -11.77
N LEU A 100 -1.40 16.25 -11.14
CA LEU A 100 -1.26 15.74 -9.77
C LEU A 100 -1.46 16.82 -8.70
N TYR A 101 -1.17 18.09 -9.01
CA TYR A 101 -1.34 19.28 -8.14
C TYR A 101 -2.20 20.42 -8.74
N ALA A 102 -3.12 20.13 -9.65
CA ALA A 102 -4.33 20.92 -9.93
C ALA A 102 -4.90 21.68 -8.72
N GLY A 103 -5.35 22.90 -9.00
CA GLY A 103 -5.90 23.81 -8.00
C GLY A 103 -7.23 23.37 -7.38
N PRO A 104 -7.75 24.16 -6.43
CA PRO A 104 -8.88 23.80 -5.56
C PRO A 104 -10.20 23.50 -6.30
N HIS A 105 -10.31 23.87 -7.58
CA HIS A 105 -11.50 23.68 -8.40
C HIS A 105 -11.59 22.28 -9.05
N ARG A 106 -10.53 21.47 -9.01
CA ARG A 106 -10.53 20.11 -9.56
C ARG A 106 -10.64 19.07 -8.44
N ARG A 107 -11.71 18.25 -8.48
CA ARG A 107 -11.93 17.16 -7.52
C ARG A 107 -10.98 16.00 -7.81
N ARG A 108 -10.51 15.35 -6.74
CA ARG A 108 -9.59 14.22 -6.79
C ARG A 108 -10.03 13.10 -5.87
N HIS A 109 -9.83 11.87 -6.32
CA HIS A 109 -9.90 10.71 -5.45
C HIS A 109 -8.57 10.57 -4.68
N LYS A 110 -8.50 11.21 -3.52
CA LYS A 110 -7.39 11.00 -2.58
C LYS A 110 -7.54 9.62 -1.95
N TRP A 111 -6.44 8.88 -1.85
CA TRP A 111 -6.44 7.61 -1.14
C TRP A 111 -6.78 7.84 0.34
N LEU A 112 -7.74 7.06 0.87
CA LEU A 112 -8.30 7.28 2.22
C LEU A 112 -7.24 7.25 3.32
N PHE A 113 -6.20 6.42 3.17
CA PHE A 113 -5.11 6.30 4.12
C PHE A 113 -4.40 7.66 4.30
N TRP A 114 -3.90 8.25 3.20
CA TRP A 114 -3.27 9.57 3.22
C TRP A 114 -4.23 10.69 3.57
N ALA A 115 -5.49 10.64 3.11
CA ALA A 115 -6.49 11.66 3.43
C ALA A 115 -6.73 11.78 4.95
N LYS A 116 -6.76 10.64 5.67
CA LYS A 116 -6.89 10.61 7.13
C LYS A 116 -5.66 11.18 7.83
N GLN A 117 -4.46 10.87 7.34
CA GLN A 117 -3.20 11.34 7.93
C GLN A 117 -3.08 12.88 7.91
N PHE A 118 -3.57 13.53 6.85
CA PHE A 118 -3.53 14.99 6.71
C PHE A 118 -4.81 15.70 7.20
N GLY A 119 -5.73 15.00 7.88
CA GLY A 119 -6.97 15.59 8.38
C GLY A 119 -7.91 16.13 7.30
N ALA A 120 -7.77 15.65 6.05
CA ALA A 120 -8.57 16.15 4.95
C ALA A 120 -10.03 15.69 5.10
N PRO A 121 -11.02 16.57 4.85
CA PRO A 121 -12.42 16.18 4.91
C PRO A 121 -12.69 15.06 3.89
N LEU A 122 -13.17 13.92 4.39
CA LEU A 122 -13.63 12.84 3.53
C LEU A 122 -14.82 13.35 2.71
N VAL A 123 -14.88 13.03 1.42
CA VAL A 123 -15.95 13.45 0.51
C VAL A 123 -17.35 13.10 1.05
N TRP A 124 -17.47 12.05 1.87
CA TRP A 124 -18.72 11.67 2.54
C TRP A 124 -19.21 12.68 3.58
N ARG A 125 -18.31 13.52 4.14
CA ARG A 125 -18.62 14.54 5.15
C ARG A 125 -19.19 15.84 4.55
N LEU A 126 -19.12 16.01 3.23
CA LEU A 126 -19.64 17.22 2.56
C LEU A 126 -21.14 17.18 2.27
N LEU A 127 -21.81 16.04 2.48
CA LEU A 127 -23.28 15.96 2.43
C LEU A 127 -23.95 16.22 3.79
N THR A 128 -23.17 16.25 4.88
CA THR A 128 -23.68 16.47 6.24
C THR A 128 -23.33 17.85 6.81
N THR A 129 -22.30 18.53 6.29
CA THR A 129 -21.91 19.86 6.78
C THR A 129 -22.86 20.99 6.39
N THR A 130 -23.79 20.80 5.46
CA THR A 130 -24.84 21.81 5.19
C THR A 130 -25.94 21.84 6.25
N ILE A 131 -26.03 20.85 7.16
CA ILE A 131 -27.13 20.78 8.14
C ILE A 131 -26.69 21.19 9.55
N THR A 132 -25.39 21.14 9.89
CA THR A 132 -24.93 21.38 11.28
C THR A 132 -24.03 22.61 11.48
N ASP A 133 -23.74 23.42 10.45
CA ASP A 133 -22.88 24.62 10.59
C ASP A 133 -23.65 25.90 10.96
N SER A 134 -24.94 25.81 11.32
CA SER A 134 -25.70 26.96 11.82
C SER A 134 -25.51 27.23 13.32
N ALA A 135 -24.52 26.63 13.99
CA ALA A 135 -24.43 26.65 15.45
C ALA A 135 -23.03 26.83 16.04
N VAL A 136 -22.15 27.60 15.41
CA VAL A 136 -20.94 28.12 16.07
C VAL A 136 -20.81 29.64 15.81
N PRO A 137 -21.15 30.50 16.78
CA PRO A 137 -20.81 31.92 16.72
C PRO A 137 -19.35 32.14 17.15
N LEU A 138 -18.67 32.99 16.36
CA LEU A 138 -17.36 33.65 16.53
C LEU A 138 -16.50 33.28 17.75
#